data_AF-A0A6M3M3E7-F1
#
_entry.id   AF-A0A6M3M3E7-F1
#
_cell.length_a   1.000
_cell.length_b   1.000
_cell.length_c   1.000
_cell.angle_alpha   90.00
_cell.angle_beta   90.00
_cell.angle_gamma   90.00
#
_symmetry.space_group_name_H-M   'P 1'
#
loop_
_entity.id
_entity.type
_entity.pdbx_description
1 polymer ?
#
loop_
_entity_poly.entity_id
_entity_poly.type
_entity_poly.pdbx_seq_one_letter_code
_entity_poly.pdbx_strand_id
1 'polypeptide(L)'
;MTNQGVINIKVQSTGYNLPTPEWGYEVSINTALIHTEHLPYGYGIWDNGVVNVSRILKATWLLNATDTDTLLAIFDDINKGRGQSVEIKLGTEPTGFYPFGPDHGDVGDFDCRMINIDINSVMAEPWQYFKTEMTFVEESNPSYSLPSEISEGDLQIGTITNLRYPPSMPKSRTRYGFSTQLAYDGTPYTVDKTNGFDYNATTLNMVCNQSKAAALIDHLINTVRNNYLTIISQSNNYIFGQPGGSNDTYTCQWLDSILNIKHTTYDRFEFDLNFWGEGAT
;
A
#
# COMPACT_ATOMS: atom_id res chain seq x y z
N MET A 1 5.64 -27.16 12.65
CA MET A 1 5.55 -26.05 13.62
C MET A 1 6.91 -25.36 13.61
N THR A 2 7.12 -24.57 12.58
CA THR A 2 8.32 -23.74 12.35
C THR A 2 8.24 -22.52 13.26
N ASN A 3 9.40 -22.06 13.77
CA ASN A 3 9.55 -20.99 14.75
C ASN A 3 8.59 -19.83 14.52
N GLN A 4 7.60 -19.65 15.42
CA GLN A 4 6.82 -18.42 15.46
C GLN A 4 7.76 -17.31 15.92
N GLY A 5 8.01 -16.33 15.06
CA GLY A 5 8.70 -15.11 15.43
C GLY A 5 7.98 -14.47 16.62
N VAL A 6 8.74 -14.02 17.61
CA VAL A 6 8.19 -13.22 18.70
C VAL A 6 8.50 -11.77 18.37
N ILE A 7 7.46 -10.96 18.18
CA ILE A 7 7.61 -9.51 18.17
C ILE A 7 7.89 -9.09 19.59
N ASN A 8 9.08 -8.58 19.86
CA ASN A 8 9.29 -7.86 21.11
C ASN A 8 8.97 -6.39 20.85
N ILE A 9 7.84 -5.91 21.38
CA ILE A 9 7.59 -4.48 21.51
C ILE A 9 8.43 -4.02 22.70
N LYS A 10 9.59 -3.40 22.44
CA LYS A 10 10.35 -2.76 23.51
C LYS A 10 9.86 -1.35 23.73
N VAL A 11 9.59 -1.07 24.99
CA VAL A 11 9.38 0.28 25.49
C VAL A 11 10.35 0.51 26.64
N GLN A 12 11.41 1.29 26.38
CA GLN A 12 12.52 1.47 27.31
C GLN A 12 13.16 0.12 27.76
N SER A 13 13.32 -0.12 29.06
CA SER A 13 13.90 -1.37 29.60
C SER A 13 12.90 -2.53 29.71
N THR A 14 11.63 -2.32 29.37
CA THR A 14 10.57 -3.33 29.49
C THR A 14 10.17 -3.79 28.09
N GLY A 15 10.54 -5.02 27.75
CA GLY A 15 10.14 -5.66 26.50
C GLY A 15 8.89 -6.51 26.72
N TYR A 16 7.92 -6.38 25.82
CA TYR A 16 6.72 -7.20 25.84
C TYR A 16 6.64 -8.05 24.56
N ASN A 17 6.46 -9.36 24.74
CA ASN A 17 6.49 -10.34 23.67
C ASN A 17 5.07 -10.58 23.14
N LEU A 18 4.88 -10.30 21.87
CA LEU A 18 3.68 -10.61 21.12
C LEU A 18 3.98 -11.65 20.04
N PRO A 19 3.03 -12.52 19.69
CA PRO A 19 3.18 -13.36 18.50
C PRO A 19 3.22 -12.48 17.24
N THR A 20 4.10 -12.81 16.28
CA THR A 20 4.07 -12.19 14.95
C THR A 20 2.76 -12.55 14.24
N PRO A 21 1.96 -11.58 13.76
CA PRO A 21 0.88 -11.90 12.85
C PRO A 21 1.51 -12.31 11.51
N GLU A 22 1.40 -13.59 11.16
CA GLU A 22 2.04 -14.10 9.93
C GLU A 22 1.38 -13.49 8.67
N TRP A 23 0.07 -13.24 8.69
CA TRP A 23 -0.70 -12.55 7.64
C TRP A 23 -2.02 -12.00 8.22
N GLY A 24 -2.85 -11.37 7.39
CA GLY A 24 -4.15 -10.81 7.77
C GLY A 24 -4.09 -9.36 8.26
N TYR A 25 -3.03 -8.63 7.88
CA TYR A 25 -2.81 -7.23 8.23
C TYR A 25 -2.64 -6.34 7.00
N GLU A 26 -2.67 -5.04 7.23
CA GLU A 26 -2.59 -4.02 6.19
C GLU A 26 -1.47 -3.02 6.51
N VAL A 27 -0.79 -2.57 5.46
CA VAL A 27 0.18 -1.49 5.50
C VAL A 27 -0.26 -0.40 4.53
N SER A 28 -0.39 0.83 5.02
CA SER A 28 -0.67 2.00 4.19
C SER A 28 0.62 2.81 4.01
N ILE A 29 0.99 3.10 2.76
CA ILE A 29 2.12 3.96 2.41
C ILE A 29 1.58 5.27 1.86
N ASN A 30 1.77 6.36 2.58
CA ASN A 30 1.47 7.70 2.08
C ASN A 30 2.64 8.18 1.25
N THR A 31 2.46 8.36 -0.06
CA THR A 31 3.55 8.48 -1.06
C THR A 31 4.12 9.90 -1.19
N ALA A 32 3.57 10.86 -0.43
CA ALA A 32 3.82 12.29 -0.51
C ALA A 32 3.44 12.95 -1.85
N LEU A 33 2.76 12.20 -2.73
CA LEU A 33 2.23 12.68 -4.00
C LEU A 33 0.88 13.35 -3.80
N ILE A 34 0.70 14.51 -4.41
CA ILE A 34 -0.58 15.22 -4.49
C ILE A 34 -0.96 15.32 -5.97
N HIS A 35 -2.12 14.77 -6.31
CA HIS A 35 -2.65 14.81 -7.67
C HIS A 35 -3.81 15.80 -7.73
N THR A 36 -3.76 16.71 -8.70
CA THR A 36 -4.86 17.62 -9.00
C THR A 36 -5.36 17.31 -10.41
N GLU A 37 -6.64 16.96 -10.52
CA GLU A 37 -7.30 16.76 -11.81
C GLU A 37 -7.41 18.13 -12.52
N HIS A 38 -6.80 18.27 -13.69
CA HIS A 38 -6.94 19.43 -14.55
C HIS A 38 -7.76 19.01 -15.77
N LEU A 39 -9.07 19.23 -15.76
CA LEU A 39 -9.87 18.99 -16.94
C LEU A 39 -9.68 20.13 -17.96
N PRO A 40 -9.54 19.85 -19.27
CA PRO A 40 -9.47 18.54 -19.94
C PRO A 40 -8.07 17.89 -20.03
N TYR A 41 -7.04 18.46 -19.41
CA TYR A 41 -5.60 18.18 -19.63
C TYR A 41 -4.93 17.19 -18.65
N GLY A 42 -5.62 16.17 -18.13
CA GLY A 42 -5.02 15.12 -17.30
C GLY A 42 -4.78 15.51 -15.83
N TYR A 43 -3.62 15.13 -15.26
CA TYR A 43 -3.28 15.33 -13.85
C TYR A 43 -2.04 16.21 -13.67
N GLY A 44 -2.15 17.20 -12.79
CA GLY A 44 -1.00 17.88 -12.21
C GLY A 44 -0.49 17.06 -11.03
N ILE A 45 0.79 16.71 -11.03
CA ILE A 45 1.42 15.94 -9.94
C ILE A 45 2.40 16.84 -9.21
N TRP A 46 2.17 17.00 -7.91
CA TRP A 46 3.12 17.61 -7.01
C TRP A 46 3.72 16.54 -6.11
N ASP A 47 5.04 16.53 -6.00
CA ASP A 47 5.78 15.55 -5.22
C ASP A 47 6.60 16.25 -4.13
N ASN A 48 6.30 15.95 -2.87
CA ASN A 48 7.05 16.47 -1.72
C ASN A 48 8.32 15.65 -1.41
N GLY A 49 8.67 14.66 -2.23
CA GLY A 49 9.90 13.87 -2.12
C GLY A 49 9.80 12.70 -1.13
N VAL A 50 10.77 11.77 -1.25
CA VAL A 50 10.76 10.48 -0.53
C VAL A 50 10.83 10.61 0.99
N VAL A 51 11.45 11.68 1.49
CA VAL A 51 11.56 11.95 2.94
C VAL A 51 10.21 12.22 3.62
N ASN A 52 9.16 12.48 2.84
CA ASN A 52 7.81 12.70 3.32
C ASN A 52 6.90 11.47 3.15
N VAL A 53 7.49 10.32 2.78
CA VAL A 53 6.76 9.05 2.74
C VAL A 53 6.61 8.53 4.17
N SER A 54 5.38 8.18 4.55
CA SER A 54 5.10 7.58 5.86
C SER A 54 4.42 6.24 5.70
N ARG A 55 4.82 5.24 6.50
CA ARG A 55 4.22 3.92 6.49
C ARG A 55 3.46 3.64 7.76
N ILE A 56 2.27 3.08 7.62
CA ILE A 56 1.36 2.82 8.73
C ILE A 56 0.99 1.35 8.71
N LEU A 57 1.41 0.63 9.74
CA LEU A 57 0.97 -0.73 10.01
C LEU A 57 -0.37 -0.71 10.71
N LYS A 58 -1.30 -1.54 10.25
CA LYS A 58 -2.54 -1.86 10.94
C LYS A 58 -2.70 -3.37 11.04
N ALA A 59 -2.55 -3.89 12.25
CA ALA A 59 -2.59 -5.34 12.50
C ALA A 59 -3.48 -5.68 13.71
N THR A 60 -4.02 -6.89 13.70
CA THR A 60 -4.86 -7.41 14.77
C THR A 60 -4.16 -8.57 15.46
N TRP A 61 -4.17 -8.54 16.79
CA TRP A 61 -3.73 -9.62 17.66
C TRP A 61 -4.89 -10.19 18.46
N LEU A 62 -4.77 -11.48 18.81
CA LEU A 62 -5.65 -12.15 19.75
C LEU A 62 -4.89 -12.28 21.08
N LEU A 63 -5.25 -11.46 22.06
CA LEU A 63 -4.54 -11.33 23.33
C LEU A 63 -5.40 -11.82 24.48
N ASN A 64 -4.81 -12.50 25.48
CA ASN A 64 -5.55 -12.82 26.70
C ASN A 64 -5.70 -11.57 27.58
N ALA A 65 -6.44 -11.68 28.69
CA ALA A 65 -6.68 -10.54 29.59
C ALA A 65 -5.37 -9.93 30.14
N THR A 66 -4.44 -10.75 30.62
CA THR A 66 -3.15 -10.29 31.17
C THR A 66 -2.32 -9.53 30.14
N ASP A 67 -2.29 -10.06 28.92
CA ASP A 67 -1.57 -9.49 27.79
C ASP A 67 -2.16 -8.15 27.35
N THR A 68 -3.49 -8.09 27.30
CA THR A 68 -4.26 -6.89 26.97
C THR A 68 -4.05 -5.80 28.02
N ASP A 69 -4.14 -6.13 29.32
CA ASP A 69 -3.93 -5.18 30.42
C ASP A 69 -2.49 -4.63 30.43
N THR A 70 -1.50 -5.49 30.14
CA THR A 70 -0.10 -5.07 30.06
C THR A 70 0.12 -4.07 28.92
N LEU A 71 -0.43 -4.37 27.75
CA LEU A 71 -0.32 -3.51 26.57
C LEU A 71 -1.03 -2.16 26.77
N LEU A 72 -2.22 -2.16 27.37
CA LEU A 72 -2.93 -0.95 27.77
C LEU A 72 -2.12 -0.10 28.75
N ALA A 73 -1.53 -0.72 29.77
CA ALA A 73 -0.69 -0.01 30.74
C ALA A 73 0.56 0.61 30.09
N ILE A 74 1.10 -0.02 29.03
CA ILE A 74 2.19 0.55 28.24
C ILE A 74 1.68 1.73 27.40
N PHE A 75 0.57 1.57 26.68
CA PHE A 75 0.00 2.59 25.80
C PHE A 75 -0.47 3.84 26.56
N ASP A 76 -1.00 3.69 27.77
CA ASP A 76 -1.53 4.80 28.55
C ASP A 76 -0.47 5.60 29.32
N ASP A 77 0.73 5.03 29.47
CA ASP A 77 1.82 5.66 30.21
C ASP A 77 2.60 6.64 29.32
N ILE A 78 2.63 7.91 29.73
CA ILE A 78 3.28 9.04 29.04
C ILE A 78 4.79 8.87 28.86
N ASN A 79 5.42 8.08 29.73
CA ASN A 79 6.85 7.82 29.67
C ASN A 79 7.16 6.50 28.96
N LYS A 80 6.15 5.75 28.54
CA LYS A 80 6.31 4.45 27.87
C LYS A 80 5.78 4.51 26.45
N GLY A 81 4.51 4.15 26.21
CA GLY A 81 3.98 3.98 24.86
C GLY A 81 3.25 5.21 24.32
N ARG A 82 2.73 6.10 25.18
CA ARG A 82 1.89 7.20 24.73
C ARG A 82 2.71 8.27 24.01
N GLY A 83 2.67 8.26 22.69
CA GLY A 83 3.35 9.27 21.85
C GLY A 83 4.88 9.15 21.85
N GLN A 84 5.42 8.03 22.34
CA GLN A 84 6.85 7.73 22.36
C GLN A 84 7.20 6.73 21.26
N SER A 85 8.48 6.71 20.90
CA SER A 85 9.06 5.66 20.07
C SER A 85 9.06 4.32 20.81
N VAL A 86 8.61 3.29 20.11
CA VAL A 86 8.63 1.89 20.50
C VAL A 86 9.36 1.11 19.42
N GLU A 87 9.95 -0.02 19.80
CA GLU A 87 10.75 -0.81 18.87
C GLU A 87 10.05 -2.14 18.61
N ILE A 88 9.85 -2.49 17.34
CA ILE A 88 9.41 -3.81 16.88
C ILE A 88 10.67 -4.61 16.55
N LYS A 89 11.02 -5.59 17.38
CA LYS A 89 12.15 -6.49 17.12
C LYS A 89 11.69 -7.81 16.52
N LEU A 90 12.16 -8.12 15.32
CA LEU A 90 11.88 -9.37 14.62
C LEU A 90 13.04 -10.38 14.67
N GLY A 91 14.22 -9.95 15.12
CA GLY A 91 15.41 -10.79 15.18
C GLY A 91 16.15 -10.87 13.84
N THR A 92 17.03 -11.86 13.67
CA THR A 92 17.90 -11.97 12.48
C THR A 92 17.40 -12.93 11.41
N GLU A 93 16.38 -13.74 11.74
CA GLU A 93 15.82 -14.75 10.83
C GLU A 93 14.49 -14.25 10.26
N PRO A 94 14.18 -14.51 8.97
CA PRO A 94 12.92 -14.13 8.34
C PRO A 94 11.71 -14.63 9.14
N THR A 95 10.83 -13.69 9.49
CA THR A 95 9.62 -13.99 10.27
C THR A 95 8.38 -14.18 9.40
N GLY A 96 8.43 -13.76 8.13
CA GLY A 96 7.26 -13.65 7.27
C GLY A 96 6.33 -12.47 7.63
N PHE A 97 6.67 -11.70 8.67
CA PHE A 97 5.94 -10.50 9.08
C PHE A 97 6.67 -9.25 8.60
N TYR A 98 6.04 -8.51 7.68
CA TYR A 98 6.56 -7.32 7.02
C TYR A 98 5.84 -6.09 7.57
N PRO A 99 6.22 -5.57 8.76
CA PRO A 99 5.45 -4.56 9.50
C PRO A 99 5.21 -3.30 8.68
N PHE A 100 6.16 -2.90 7.83
CA PHE A 100 6.07 -1.67 7.05
C PHE A 100 6.20 -1.93 5.55
N GLY A 101 5.82 -3.12 5.09
CA GLY A 101 5.80 -3.50 3.68
C GLY A 101 6.95 -4.43 3.28
N PRO A 102 6.77 -5.18 2.19
CA PRO A 102 7.70 -6.25 1.79
C PRO A 102 9.07 -5.75 1.32
N ASP A 103 9.17 -4.46 0.96
CA ASP A 103 10.39 -3.77 0.57
C ASP A 103 11.21 -3.21 1.74
N HIS A 104 10.66 -3.21 2.96
CA HIS A 104 11.40 -2.89 4.19
C HIS A 104 11.81 -4.14 4.98
N GLY A 105 11.38 -5.33 4.52
CA GLY A 105 11.80 -6.63 5.07
C GLY A 105 11.00 -7.11 6.28
N ASP A 106 11.36 -8.31 6.73
CA ASP A 106 10.75 -9.06 7.83
C ASP A 106 11.75 -9.49 8.91
N VAL A 107 12.89 -8.81 8.94
CA VAL A 107 14.02 -9.04 9.85
C VAL A 107 14.53 -7.72 10.40
N GLY A 108 15.18 -7.78 11.56
CA GLY A 108 15.79 -6.64 12.23
C GLY A 108 14.85 -5.91 13.18
N ASP A 109 15.28 -4.72 13.55
CA ASP A 109 14.64 -3.87 14.53
C ASP A 109 14.09 -2.63 13.81
N PHE A 110 12.80 -2.36 14.02
CA PHE A 110 12.10 -1.21 13.45
C PHE A 110 11.71 -0.26 14.58
N ASP A 111 12.08 1.00 14.46
CA ASP A 111 11.60 2.05 15.35
C ASP A 111 10.29 2.59 14.79
N CYS A 112 9.27 2.67 15.65
CA CYS A 112 7.95 3.13 15.27
C CYS A 112 7.25 3.84 16.43
N ARG A 113 6.13 4.49 16.14
CA ARG A 113 5.23 5.02 17.17
C ARG A 113 3.91 4.28 17.13
N MET A 114 3.47 3.83 18.30
CA MET A 114 2.12 3.31 18.47
C MET A 114 1.14 4.49 18.52
N ILE A 115 0.21 4.56 17.57
CA ILE A 115 -0.73 5.68 17.43
C ILE A 115 -2.07 5.35 18.03
N ASN A 116 -2.53 4.11 17.88
CA ASN A 116 -3.83 3.70 18.36
C ASN A 116 -3.84 2.23 18.80
N ILE A 117 -4.67 1.94 19.79
CA ILE A 117 -5.05 0.61 20.21
C ILE A 117 -6.58 0.56 20.32
N ASP A 118 -7.20 -0.36 19.59
CA ASP A 118 -8.64 -0.61 19.64
C ASP A 118 -8.88 -2.06 20.12
N ILE A 119 -9.73 -2.21 21.12
CA ILE A 119 -9.94 -3.48 21.82
C ILE A 119 -11.44 -3.78 21.85
N ASN A 120 -11.79 -4.94 21.32
CA ASN A 120 -13.17 -5.42 21.41
C ASN A 120 -13.56 -5.68 22.89
N SER A 121 -14.73 -5.19 23.31
CA SER A 121 -15.17 -5.29 24.72
C SER A 121 -15.61 -6.68 25.17
N VAL A 122 -15.62 -7.68 24.29
CA VAL A 122 -16.12 -9.03 24.58
C VAL A 122 -15.06 -10.07 24.23
N MET A 123 -14.74 -10.91 25.20
CA MET A 123 -13.95 -12.12 24.99
C MET A 123 -14.78 -13.15 24.22
N ALA A 124 -14.30 -13.59 23.06
CA ALA A 124 -14.99 -14.64 22.30
C ALA A 124 -14.76 -16.02 22.96
N GLU A 125 -15.85 -16.70 23.31
CA GLU A 125 -15.78 -18.13 23.69
C GLU A 125 -15.35 -19.00 22.49
N PRO A 126 -14.63 -20.13 22.69
CA PRO A 126 -14.22 -20.72 23.97
C PRO A 126 -12.83 -20.27 24.47
N TRP A 127 -12.09 -19.49 23.68
CA TRP A 127 -10.65 -19.26 23.90
C TRP A 127 -10.32 -18.01 24.73
N GLN A 128 -11.32 -17.19 25.08
CA GLN A 128 -11.20 -16.02 25.96
C GLN A 128 -10.13 -15.01 25.53
N TYR A 129 -10.00 -14.79 24.21
CA TYR A 129 -9.11 -13.76 23.66
C TYR A 129 -9.87 -12.48 23.34
N PHE A 130 -9.20 -11.35 23.53
CA PHE A 130 -9.57 -10.03 23.04
C PHE A 130 -8.98 -9.82 21.66
N LYS A 131 -9.84 -9.40 20.71
CA LYS A 131 -9.38 -8.87 19.43
C LYS A 131 -8.85 -7.47 19.66
N THR A 132 -7.54 -7.31 19.53
CA THR A 132 -6.81 -6.06 19.78
C THR A 132 -6.16 -5.61 18.48
N GLU A 133 -6.65 -4.51 17.92
CA GLU A 133 -6.11 -3.87 16.74
C GLU A 133 -5.13 -2.78 17.17
N MET A 134 -3.90 -2.84 16.66
CA MET A 134 -2.89 -1.80 16.91
C MET A 134 -2.48 -1.14 15.61
N THR A 135 -2.22 0.17 15.70
CA THR A 135 -1.72 0.98 14.60
C THR A 135 -0.35 1.54 14.95
N PHE A 136 0.63 1.29 14.08
CA PHE A 136 2.00 1.79 14.23
C PHE A 136 2.39 2.65 13.03
N VAL A 137 3.17 3.69 13.27
CA VAL A 137 3.78 4.52 12.22
C VAL A 137 5.29 4.33 12.27
N GLU A 138 5.88 3.99 11.14
CA GLU A 138 7.33 3.81 11.02
C GLU A 138 8.10 5.12 11.28
N GLU A 139 9.20 5.03 12.02
CA GLU A 139 10.19 6.10 12.19
C GLU A 139 11.51 5.75 11.52
N SER A 140 11.96 4.51 11.67
CA SER A 140 13.09 3.97 10.91
C SER A 140 13.05 2.46 10.77
N ASN A 141 13.59 1.97 9.66
CA ASN A 141 13.71 0.56 9.33
C ASN A 141 15.18 0.10 9.34
N PRO A 142 15.42 -1.21 9.54
CA PRO A 142 16.74 -1.77 9.36
C PRO A 142 17.14 -1.71 7.87
N SER A 143 18.44 -1.79 7.62
CA SER A 143 18.95 -1.95 6.26
C SER A 143 18.43 -3.25 5.67
N TYR A 144 17.74 -3.16 4.54
CA TYR A 144 17.15 -4.31 3.86
C TYR A 144 17.61 -4.36 2.41
N SER A 145 17.92 -5.57 1.95
CA SER A 145 18.23 -5.85 0.55
C SER A 145 17.05 -6.60 -0.05
N LEU A 146 16.51 -6.07 -1.15
CA LEU A 146 15.42 -6.73 -1.86
C LEU A 146 15.85 -8.14 -2.30
N PRO A 147 14.99 -9.16 -2.11
CA PRO A 147 15.30 -10.50 -2.55
C PRO A 147 15.24 -10.61 -4.07
N SER A 148 15.91 -11.62 -4.61
CA SER A 148 15.87 -11.93 -6.04
C SER A 148 14.43 -12.16 -6.50
N GLU A 149 14.04 -11.45 -7.54
CA GLU A 149 12.69 -11.52 -8.09
C GLU A 149 12.37 -12.89 -8.69
N ILE A 150 11.20 -13.44 -8.33
CA ILE A 150 10.67 -14.68 -8.93
C ILE A 150 9.62 -14.32 -9.99
N SER A 151 9.74 -14.88 -11.19
CA SER A 151 8.79 -14.66 -12.30
C SER A 151 7.38 -15.15 -11.95
N GLU A 152 6.35 -14.34 -12.21
CA GLU A 152 4.95 -14.67 -11.93
C GLU A 152 4.00 -14.52 -13.15
N GLY A 153 4.48 -13.97 -14.27
CA GLY A 153 3.68 -13.73 -15.47
C GLY A 153 4.45 -12.94 -16.52
N ASP A 154 3.72 -12.20 -17.38
CA ASP A 154 4.30 -11.44 -18.50
C ASP A 154 4.05 -9.92 -18.42
N LEU A 155 3.35 -9.44 -17.37
CA LEU A 155 3.09 -8.02 -17.20
C LEU A 155 4.39 -7.30 -16.79
N GLN A 156 4.61 -6.10 -17.31
CA GLN A 156 5.68 -5.22 -16.87
C GLN A 156 5.12 -3.85 -16.46
N ILE A 157 5.60 -3.32 -15.34
CA ILE A 157 5.32 -1.97 -14.86
C ILE A 157 6.67 -1.29 -14.58
N GLY A 158 7.00 -0.28 -15.39
CA GLY A 158 8.30 0.38 -15.35
C GLY A 158 9.42 -0.61 -15.65
N THR A 159 10.37 -0.75 -14.72
CA THR A 159 11.48 -1.72 -14.85
C THR A 159 11.14 -3.10 -14.29
N ILE A 160 10.03 -3.25 -13.58
CA ILE A 160 9.65 -4.52 -12.93
C ILE A 160 8.93 -5.40 -13.94
N THR A 161 9.62 -6.43 -14.42
CA THR A 161 9.11 -7.37 -15.43
C THR A 161 8.47 -8.60 -14.80
N ASN A 162 7.85 -9.44 -15.63
CA ASN A 162 7.35 -10.76 -15.24
C ASN A 162 6.36 -10.75 -14.06
N LEU A 163 5.56 -9.69 -13.94
CA LEU A 163 4.49 -9.58 -12.96
C LEU A 163 3.31 -10.46 -13.40
N ARG A 164 2.60 -11.01 -12.41
CA ARG A 164 1.32 -11.65 -12.66
C ARG A 164 0.33 -10.61 -13.20
N TYR A 165 -0.45 -11.00 -14.20
CA TYR A 165 -1.54 -10.15 -14.66
C TYR A 165 -2.63 -10.04 -13.57
N PRO A 166 -3.24 -8.86 -13.35
CA PRO A 166 -4.31 -8.66 -12.39
C PRO A 166 -5.40 -9.75 -12.48
N PRO A 167 -5.81 -10.37 -11.35
CA PRO A 167 -6.84 -11.41 -11.37
C PRO A 167 -8.22 -10.86 -11.72
N SER A 168 -8.44 -9.56 -11.51
CA SER A 168 -9.61 -8.85 -12.00
C SER A 168 -9.24 -8.01 -13.22
N MET A 169 -10.13 -7.99 -14.21
CA MET A 169 -9.91 -7.21 -15.43
C MET A 169 -9.67 -5.73 -15.08
N PRO A 170 -8.67 -5.07 -15.70
CA PRO A 170 -8.43 -3.64 -15.52
C PRO A 170 -9.73 -2.85 -15.71
N LYS A 171 -10.02 -1.98 -14.75
CA LYS A 171 -11.22 -1.13 -14.79
C LYS A 171 -10.84 0.23 -15.34
N SER A 172 -11.03 0.42 -16.64
CA SER A 172 -10.94 1.75 -17.23
C SER A 172 -12.03 2.65 -16.67
N ARG A 173 -11.65 3.87 -16.31
CA ARG A 173 -12.54 4.92 -15.83
C ARG A 173 -12.78 5.97 -16.92
N THR A 174 -12.89 5.62 -18.20
CA THR A 174 -13.19 6.64 -19.22
C THR A 174 -14.53 7.34 -18.93
N ARG A 175 -14.51 8.66 -18.75
CA ARG A 175 -15.71 9.49 -18.51
C ARG A 175 -16.19 10.05 -19.84
N TYR A 176 -17.12 9.37 -20.50
CA TYR A 176 -17.80 9.91 -21.67
C TYR A 176 -18.85 10.94 -21.24
N GLY A 177 -18.84 12.14 -21.83
CA GLY A 177 -19.93 13.12 -21.67
C GLY A 177 -19.50 14.58 -21.67
N PHE A 178 -20.39 15.45 -21.19
CA PHE A 178 -20.15 16.88 -21.04
C PHE A 178 -20.07 17.25 -19.55
N SER A 179 -19.19 18.18 -19.16
CA SER A 179 -19.43 18.95 -17.93
C SER A 179 -20.47 20.00 -18.24
N THR A 180 -21.64 19.94 -17.62
CA THR A 180 -22.67 20.98 -17.78
C THR A 180 -22.83 21.75 -16.49
N GLN A 181 -22.64 23.07 -16.55
CA GLN A 181 -23.14 23.98 -15.52
C GLN A 181 -24.31 24.76 -16.09
N LEU A 182 -25.38 24.92 -15.31
CA LEU A 182 -26.51 25.75 -15.71
C LEU A 182 -26.25 27.17 -15.21
N ALA A 183 -26.31 28.15 -16.12
CA ALA A 183 -26.40 29.54 -15.74
C ALA A 183 -27.74 29.82 -15.04
N TYR A 184 -27.85 30.97 -14.39
CA TYR A 184 -29.03 31.35 -13.61
C TYR A 184 -30.33 31.42 -14.43
N ASP A 185 -30.22 31.64 -15.74
CA ASP A 185 -31.31 31.65 -16.72
C ASP A 185 -31.66 30.25 -17.27
N GLY A 186 -30.99 29.21 -16.78
CA GLY A 186 -31.14 27.82 -17.24
C GLY A 186 -30.34 27.49 -18.50
N THR A 187 -29.54 28.43 -19.03
CA THR A 187 -28.68 28.16 -20.19
C THR A 187 -27.58 27.18 -19.81
N PRO A 188 -27.44 26.04 -20.52
CA PRO A 188 -26.36 25.10 -20.26
C PRO A 188 -25.04 25.62 -20.82
N TYR A 189 -24.03 25.77 -19.97
CA TYR A 189 -22.64 25.89 -20.35
C TYR A 189 -22.01 24.49 -20.32
N THR A 190 -21.72 23.96 -21.51
CA THR A 190 -21.16 22.61 -21.68
C THR A 190 -19.69 22.68 -22.04
N VAL A 191 -18.85 21.97 -21.29
CA VAL A 191 -17.47 21.64 -21.68
C VAL A 191 -17.47 20.20 -22.16
N ASP A 192 -17.06 19.98 -23.41
CA ASP A 192 -16.88 18.65 -23.97
C ASP A 192 -15.74 17.92 -23.23
N LYS A 193 -16.00 16.68 -22.80
CA LYS A 193 -14.98 15.77 -22.22
C LYS A 193 -14.67 14.59 -23.14
N THR A 194 -15.14 14.63 -24.40
CA THR A 194 -15.10 13.49 -25.33
C THR A 194 -13.94 13.51 -26.31
N ASN A 195 -13.00 14.46 -26.21
CA ASN A 195 -11.80 14.34 -27.03
C ASN A 195 -11.02 13.09 -26.54
N GLY A 196 -10.56 12.24 -27.46
CA GLY A 196 -9.95 10.93 -27.15
C GLY A 196 -8.70 10.99 -26.26
N PHE A 197 -8.23 12.20 -25.96
CA PHE A 197 -7.12 12.52 -25.06
C PHE A 197 -7.55 12.81 -23.61
N ASP A 198 -8.85 13.01 -23.33
CA ASP A 198 -9.27 13.77 -22.15
C ASP A 198 -9.29 12.97 -20.83
N TYR A 199 -9.39 11.64 -20.83
CA TYR A 199 -9.38 10.89 -19.57
C TYR A 199 -9.25 9.36 -19.72
N ASN A 200 -8.02 8.84 -19.60
CA ASN A 200 -7.76 7.39 -19.59
C ASN A 200 -7.09 6.99 -18.26
N ALA A 201 -7.87 6.85 -17.19
CA ALA A 201 -7.38 6.27 -15.94
C ALA A 201 -7.78 4.80 -15.82
N THR A 202 -6.93 3.97 -15.22
CA THR A 202 -7.22 2.56 -14.93
C THR A 202 -6.80 2.19 -13.52
N THR A 203 -7.47 1.19 -12.96
CA THR A 203 -7.07 0.55 -11.71
C THR A 203 -6.65 -0.88 -12.01
N LEU A 204 -5.43 -1.25 -11.58
CA LEU A 204 -4.90 -2.61 -11.63
C LEU A 204 -4.87 -3.18 -10.22
N ASN A 205 -5.64 -4.23 -9.96
CA ASN A 205 -5.56 -4.97 -8.70
C ASN A 205 -4.40 -5.96 -8.77
N MET A 206 -3.31 -5.67 -8.07
CA MET A 206 -2.10 -6.48 -8.09
C MET A 206 -2.20 -7.58 -7.04
N VAL A 207 -1.75 -8.79 -7.41
CA VAL A 207 -1.52 -9.90 -6.49
C VAL A 207 -0.13 -10.45 -6.77
N CYS A 208 0.80 -10.17 -5.86
CA CYS A 208 2.23 -10.44 -6.02
C CYS A 208 2.74 -11.33 -4.89
N ASN A 209 3.77 -12.12 -5.18
CA ASN A 209 4.62 -12.69 -4.14
C ASN A 209 5.47 -11.61 -3.46
N GLN A 210 6.17 -11.97 -2.39
CA GLN A 210 6.99 -11.05 -1.62
C GLN A 210 8.05 -10.33 -2.47
N SER A 211 8.83 -11.08 -3.27
CA SER A 211 9.92 -10.49 -4.06
C SER A 211 9.41 -9.47 -5.09
N LYS A 212 8.28 -9.76 -5.73
CA LYS A 212 7.66 -8.88 -6.73
C LYS A 212 6.95 -7.69 -6.10
N ALA A 213 6.26 -7.91 -4.98
CA ALA A 213 5.66 -6.82 -4.23
C ALA A 213 6.74 -5.84 -3.74
N ALA A 214 7.83 -6.37 -3.17
CA ALA A 214 8.95 -5.58 -2.69
C ALA A 214 9.59 -4.74 -3.82
N ALA A 215 9.93 -5.38 -4.95
CA ALA A 215 10.52 -4.68 -6.10
C ALA A 215 9.58 -3.63 -6.71
N LEU A 216 8.27 -3.93 -6.80
CA LEU A 216 7.28 -2.99 -7.37
C LEU A 216 7.05 -1.79 -6.47
N ILE A 217 6.92 -1.99 -5.15
CA ILE A 217 6.74 -0.90 -4.19
C ILE A 217 7.98 -0.02 -4.16
N ASP A 218 9.18 -0.61 -4.07
CA ASP A 218 10.45 0.12 -4.09
C ASP A 218 10.58 0.95 -5.38
N HIS A 219 10.30 0.36 -6.55
CA HIS A 219 10.35 1.07 -7.82
C HIS A 219 9.37 2.24 -7.88
N LEU A 220 8.13 2.05 -7.41
CA LEU A 220 7.10 3.10 -7.42
C LEU A 220 7.50 4.28 -6.52
N ILE A 221 7.98 3.99 -5.31
CA ILE A 221 8.29 4.99 -4.28
C ILE A 221 9.62 5.71 -4.55
N ASN A 222 10.64 5.00 -5.04
CA ASN A 222 12.00 5.53 -5.17
C ASN A 222 12.35 5.98 -6.59
N THR A 223 11.68 5.46 -7.62
CA THR A 223 12.00 5.76 -9.03
C THR A 223 10.87 6.48 -9.76
N VAL A 224 9.66 5.91 -9.75
CA VAL A 224 8.54 6.42 -10.54
C VAL A 224 8.05 7.73 -9.97
N ARG A 225 7.48 7.75 -8.76
CA ARG A 225 6.92 8.95 -8.11
C ARG A 225 6.07 9.81 -9.06
N ASN A 226 6.54 11.00 -9.43
CA ASN A 226 5.89 11.93 -10.37
C ASN A 226 6.32 11.77 -11.83
N ASN A 227 7.23 10.83 -12.12
CA ASN A 227 7.70 10.54 -13.46
C ASN A 227 6.71 9.64 -14.20
N TYR A 228 6.83 9.66 -15.53
CA TYR A 228 6.19 8.68 -16.39
C TYR A 228 6.88 7.32 -16.28
N LEU A 229 6.09 6.27 -16.46
CA LEU A 229 6.54 4.89 -16.54
C LEU A 229 5.86 4.20 -17.72
N THR A 230 6.42 3.07 -18.15
CA THR A 230 5.83 2.25 -19.20
C THR A 230 5.14 1.03 -18.58
N ILE A 231 3.90 0.76 -18.97
CA ILE A 231 3.23 -0.52 -18.69
C ILE A 231 3.23 -1.34 -19.98
N ILE A 232 3.79 -2.55 -19.93
CA ILE A 232 3.73 -3.50 -21.04
C ILE A 232 2.79 -4.64 -20.65
N SER A 233 1.62 -4.69 -21.28
CA SER A 233 0.62 -5.74 -21.11
C SER A 233 0.74 -6.82 -22.18
N GLN A 234 0.12 -7.98 -21.96
CA GLN A 234 -0.02 -9.01 -22.99
C GLN A 234 -0.82 -8.51 -24.21
N SER A 235 -0.62 -9.17 -25.36
CA SER A 235 -1.26 -8.75 -26.60
C SER A 235 -2.77 -8.79 -26.56
N ASN A 236 -3.40 -7.78 -27.16
CA ASN A 236 -4.85 -7.55 -27.19
C ASN A 236 -5.50 -7.21 -25.84
N ASN A 237 -4.72 -6.85 -24.82
CA ASN A 237 -5.26 -6.31 -23.56
C ASN A 237 -5.28 -4.78 -23.59
N TYR A 238 -6.48 -4.21 -23.51
CA TYR A 238 -6.73 -2.77 -23.48
C TYR A 238 -6.89 -2.29 -22.04
N ILE A 239 -5.79 -2.02 -21.32
CA ILE A 239 -5.85 -1.71 -19.88
C ILE A 239 -6.56 -0.38 -19.59
N PHE A 240 -6.63 0.52 -20.57
CA PHE A 240 -7.37 1.78 -20.52
C PHE A 240 -8.70 1.75 -21.31
N GLY A 241 -9.11 0.57 -21.79
CA GLY A 241 -10.29 0.41 -22.65
C GLY A 241 -9.98 0.70 -24.13
N GLN A 242 -10.88 0.25 -25.01
CA GLN A 242 -10.68 0.31 -26.47
C GLN A 242 -10.39 1.73 -27.01
N PRO A 243 -11.03 2.80 -26.52
CA PRO A 243 -10.72 4.16 -27.00
C PRO A 243 -9.41 4.75 -26.46
N GLY A 244 -8.86 4.16 -25.39
CA GLY A 244 -7.57 4.55 -24.82
C GLY A 244 -6.34 4.14 -25.65
N GLY A 245 -6.55 3.52 -26.82
CA GLY A 245 -5.51 3.26 -27.79
C GLY A 245 -4.77 1.92 -27.59
N SER A 246 -3.45 1.98 -27.80
CA SER A 246 -2.51 0.90 -28.17
C SER A 246 -2.77 -0.45 -27.52
N ASN A 247 -2.50 -1.51 -28.29
CA ASN A 247 -2.22 -2.80 -27.70
C ASN A 247 -0.78 -2.78 -27.12
N ASP A 248 -0.56 -3.55 -26.07
CA ASP A 248 0.76 -3.98 -25.60
C ASP A 248 1.54 -2.97 -24.75
N THR A 249 1.80 -1.73 -25.19
CA THR A 249 2.66 -0.77 -24.44
C THR A 249 1.97 0.57 -24.19
N TYR A 250 2.05 1.05 -22.95
CA TYR A 250 1.39 2.28 -22.50
C TYR A 250 2.38 3.18 -21.75
N THR A 251 2.37 4.47 -22.06
CA THR A 251 3.04 5.50 -21.25
C THR A 251 2.06 6.01 -20.21
N CYS A 252 2.43 5.91 -18.93
CA CYS A 252 1.53 6.11 -17.81
C CYS A 252 2.15 7.01 -16.74
N GLN A 253 1.31 7.67 -15.95
CA GLN A 253 1.67 8.26 -14.67
C GLN A 253 0.96 7.51 -13.54
N TRP A 254 1.66 7.29 -12.44
CA TRP A 254 1.10 6.72 -11.22
C TRP A 254 0.32 7.78 -10.43
N LEU A 255 -0.83 7.40 -9.87
CA LEU A 255 -1.81 8.33 -9.27
C LEU A 255 -2.09 8.12 -7.78
N ASP A 256 -1.44 7.15 -7.12
CA ASP A 256 -1.77 6.83 -5.74
C ASP A 256 -1.03 7.73 -4.74
N SER A 257 -1.78 8.61 -4.07
CA SER A 257 -1.30 9.33 -2.88
C SER A 257 -1.15 8.41 -1.65
N ILE A 258 -1.92 7.32 -1.62
CA ILE A 258 -1.89 6.31 -0.56
C ILE A 258 -1.95 4.94 -1.22
N LEU A 259 -0.91 4.12 -1.01
CA LEU A 259 -0.87 2.74 -1.42
C LEU A 259 -1.26 1.84 -0.24
N ASN A 260 -2.36 1.10 -0.36
CA ASN A 260 -2.83 0.19 0.68
C ASN A 260 -2.49 -1.26 0.31
N ILE A 261 -1.63 -1.87 1.11
CA ILE A 261 -1.06 -3.21 0.88
C ILE A 261 -1.63 -4.16 1.92
N LYS A 262 -2.27 -5.23 1.46
CA LYS A 262 -2.81 -6.29 2.30
C LYS A 262 -1.95 -7.53 2.18
N HIS A 263 -1.45 -8.03 3.31
CA HIS A 263 -0.84 -9.35 3.36
C HIS A 263 -1.94 -10.36 3.69
N THR A 264 -2.50 -11.03 2.69
CA THR A 264 -3.75 -11.80 2.86
C THR A 264 -3.51 -13.24 3.29
N THR A 265 -2.47 -13.86 2.75
CA THR A 265 -1.99 -15.21 3.08
C THR A 265 -0.48 -15.24 2.96
N TYR A 266 0.15 -16.32 3.43
CA TYR A 266 1.58 -16.55 3.25
C TYR A 266 2.08 -16.17 1.85
N ASP A 267 3.07 -15.27 1.79
CA ASP A 267 3.76 -14.83 0.57
C ASP A 267 2.81 -14.25 -0.50
N ARG A 268 1.73 -13.58 -0.07
CA ARG A 268 0.76 -12.98 -0.98
C ARG A 268 0.35 -11.57 -0.56
N PHE A 269 0.73 -10.61 -1.38
CA PHE A 269 0.44 -9.19 -1.19
C PHE A 269 -0.55 -8.72 -2.23
N GLU A 270 -1.59 -8.02 -1.77
CA GLU A 270 -2.64 -7.47 -2.62
C GLU A 270 -2.73 -5.97 -2.44
N PHE A 271 -2.73 -5.22 -3.55
CA PHE A 271 -2.85 -3.77 -3.55
C PHE A 271 -3.39 -3.28 -4.89
N ASP A 272 -4.10 -2.16 -4.86
CA ASP A 272 -4.58 -1.50 -6.08
C ASP A 272 -3.56 -0.45 -6.53
N LEU A 273 -3.30 -0.41 -7.83
CA LEU A 273 -2.51 0.64 -8.47
C LEU A 273 -3.36 1.42 -9.45
N ASN A 274 -3.37 2.75 -9.32
CA ASN A 274 -4.08 3.65 -10.20
C ASN A 274 -3.12 4.35 -11.14
N PHE A 275 -3.42 4.30 -12.44
CA PHE A 275 -2.61 4.93 -13.47
C PHE A 275 -3.44 5.82 -14.37
N TRP A 276 -2.85 6.92 -14.83
CA TRP A 276 -3.34 7.71 -15.95
C TRP A 276 -2.46 7.41 -17.16
N GLY A 277 -3.08 7.03 -18.28
CA GLY A 277 -2.40 6.83 -19.56
C GLY A 277 -2.32 8.13 -20.33
N GLU A 278 -1.12 8.44 -20.83
CA GLU A 278 -0.93 9.47 -21.86
C GLU A 278 -1.61 8.95 -23.14
N GLY A 279 -2.57 9.70 -23.69
CA GLY A 279 -3.31 9.29 -24.89
C GLY A 279 -2.35 8.94 -26.04
N ALA A 280 -2.66 7.90 -26.81
CA ALA A 280 -1.89 7.57 -28.01
C ALA A 280 -1.89 8.79 -28.94
N THR A 281 -0.70 9.37 -29.19
CA THR A 281 -0.49 10.42 -30.19
C THR A 281 -0.83 9.94 -31.59
#